data_AF-A0A6V8L5H6-F1
#
_entry.id   AF-A0A6V8L5H6-F1
#
_cell.length_a   1.000
_cell.length_b   1.000
_cell.length_c   1.000
_cell.angle_alpha   90.00
_cell.angle_beta   90.00
_cell.angle_gamma   90.00
#
_symmetry.space_group_name_H-M   'P 1'
#
loop_
_entity.id
_entity.type
_entity.pdbx_description
1 polymer ?
#
loop_
_entity_poly.entity_id
_entity_poly.type
_entity_poly.pdbx_seq_one_letter_code
_entity_poly.pdbx_strand_id
1 'polypeptide(L)'
;MKPLRATLYEIFYRLPHSVRRRIVRMIVPKYIVGAVTLVRDSEASDPGRLLLLRQPPGRSWSLPAGLLQRREAPVVGAARELGEESGIQLDPEELRPAVPNAVVHAKGWVDVVFEASVPASTTTLTVDGAEVYEAAWYPLDDLPPLTRATARLLAYYGIGPLADQPEFQ
;
A
#
# COMPACT_ATOMS: atom_id res chain seq x y z
N MET A 1 22.68 40.04 -15.16
CA MET A 1 22.50 39.48 -13.79
C MET A 1 22.31 37.99 -13.90
N LYS A 2 23.06 37.17 -13.14
CA LYS A 2 22.78 35.72 -13.08
C LYS A 2 21.39 35.53 -12.46
N PRO A 3 20.57 34.59 -12.97
CA PRO A 3 19.27 34.31 -12.38
C PRO A 3 19.47 33.87 -10.92
N LEU A 4 18.62 34.34 -10.01
CA LEU A 4 18.71 34.09 -8.56
C LEU A 4 18.95 32.61 -8.24
N ARG A 5 18.29 31.72 -8.99
CA ARG A 5 18.45 30.27 -8.91
C ARG A 5 19.90 29.82 -9.16
N ALA A 6 20.58 30.32 -10.19
CA ALA A 6 21.96 29.93 -10.50
C ALA A 6 22.95 30.40 -9.43
N THR A 7 22.76 31.61 -8.90
CA THR A 7 23.57 32.15 -7.79
C THR A 7 23.39 31.32 -6.51
N LEU A 8 22.16 30.93 -6.18
CA LEU A 8 21.88 30.06 -5.04
C LEU A 8 22.51 28.67 -5.19
N TYR A 9 22.50 28.10 -6.40
CA TYR A 9 23.17 26.83 -6.67
C TYR A 9 24.70 26.92 -6.54
N GLU A 10 25.35 27.97 -7.06
CA GLU A 10 26.79 28.16 -6.89
C GLU A 10 27.20 28.27 -5.42
N ILE A 11 26.43 29.01 -4.61
CA ILE A 11 26.67 29.14 -3.17
C ILE A 11 26.47 27.79 -2.47
N PHE A 12 25.39 27.08 -2.79
CA PHE A 12 25.08 25.78 -2.21
C PHE A 12 26.14 24.72 -2.50
N TYR A 13 26.70 24.69 -3.72
CA TYR A 13 27.76 23.74 -4.09
C TYR A 13 29.14 24.08 -3.50
N ARG A 14 29.35 25.33 -3.06
CA ARG A 14 30.56 25.73 -2.31
C ARG A 14 30.53 25.31 -0.84
N LEU A 15 29.37 24.90 -0.31
CA LEU A 15 29.27 24.44 1.08
C LEU A 15 29.94 23.06 1.27
N PRO A 16 30.51 22.78 2.45
CA PRO A 16 30.97 21.44 2.79
C PRO A 16 29.89 20.39 2.59
N HIS A 17 30.28 19.18 2.17
CA HIS A 17 29.35 18.08 1.83
C HIS A 17 28.36 17.76 2.97
N SER A 18 28.81 17.80 4.24
CA SER A 18 27.97 17.56 5.42
C SER A 18 26.86 18.61 5.59
N VAL A 19 27.17 19.89 5.36
CA VAL A 19 26.22 21.01 5.42
C VAL A 19 25.20 20.89 4.29
N ARG A 20 25.67 20.65 3.07
CA ARG A 20 24.82 20.45 1.89
C ARG A 20 23.82 19.33 2.12
N ARG A 21 24.29 18.18 2.62
CA ARG A 21 23.43 17.01 2.92
C ARG A 21 22.39 17.32 3.99
N ARG A 22 22.74 18.11 5.00
CA ARG A 22 21.79 18.51 6.06
C ARG A 22 20.71 19.45 5.54
N ILE A 23 21.08 20.43 4.71
CA ILE A 23 20.13 21.33 4.03
C ILE A 23 19.16 20.52 3.17
N VAL A 24 19.68 19.63 2.32
CA VAL A 24 18.83 18.76 1.47
C VAL A 24 17.84 17.97 2.33
N ARG A 25 18.32 17.28 3.38
CA ARG A 25 17.46 16.48 4.27
C ARG A 25 16.37 17.28 5.01
N MET A 26 16.53 18.59 5.14
CA MET A 26 15.51 19.46 5.75
C MET A 26 14.45 19.91 4.75
N ILE A 27 14.82 20.03 3.47
CA ILE A 27 13.96 20.60 2.43
C ILE A 27 13.22 19.53 1.62
N VAL A 28 13.82 18.35 1.44
CA VAL A 28 13.19 17.28 0.66
C VAL A 28 11.93 16.75 1.37
N PRO A 29 10.86 16.43 0.62
CA PRO A 29 9.69 15.76 1.18
C PRO A 29 10.08 14.46 1.88
N LYS A 30 9.40 14.19 3.00
CA LYS A 30 9.51 12.93 3.72
C LYS A 30 8.21 12.19 3.53
N TYR A 31 8.33 10.89 3.31
CA TYR A 31 7.19 10.02 3.12
C TYR A 31 7.10 9.01 4.27
N ILE A 32 5.88 8.79 4.73
CA ILE A 32 5.52 7.59 5.48
C ILE A 32 5.33 6.49 4.44
N VAL A 33 5.90 5.32 4.68
CA VAL A 33 5.83 4.20 3.73
C VAL A 33 5.09 3.05 4.38
N GLY A 34 4.04 2.59 3.73
CA GLY A 34 3.31 1.37 4.07
C GLY A 34 3.49 0.31 3.00
N ALA A 35 3.16 -0.92 3.37
CA ALA A 35 3.00 -2.03 2.45
C ALA A 35 1.55 -2.47 2.41
N VAL A 36 1.06 -2.83 1.23
CA VAL A 36 -0.32 -3.28 1.00
C VAL A 36 -0.28 -4.55 0.17
N THR A 37 -1.16 -5.51 0.48
CA THR A 37 -1.25 -6.77 -0.28
C THR A 37 -2.64 -6.96 -0.89
N LEU A 38 -2.69 -7.07 -2.21
CA LEU A 38 -3.85 -7.50 -2.98
C LEU A 38 -3.89 -9.04 -3.00
N VAL A 39 -4.65 -9.65 -2.11
CA VAL A 39 -4.75 -11.12 -2.04
C VAL A 39 -5.97 -11.60 -2.83
N ARG A 40 -5.74 -12.29 -3.94
CA ARG A 40 -6.80 -12.86 -4.79
C ARG A 40 -7.05 -14.33 -4.49
N ASP A 41 -8.31 -14.73 -4.56
CA ASP A 41 -8.67 -16.15 -4.52
C ASP A 41 -8.23 -16.83 -5.82
N SER A 42 -7.32 -17.80 -5.73
CA SER A 42 -6.81 -18.55 -6.89
C SER A 42 -7.84 -19.48 -7.52
N GLU A 43 -8.92 -19.80 -6.78
CA GLU A 43 -9.96 -20.74 -7.20
C GLU A 43 -11.21 -20.03 -7.76
N ALA A 44 -11.27 -18.70 -7.64
CA ALA A 44 -12.40 -17.93 -8.11
C ALA A 44 -12.44 -17.89 -9.65
N SER A 45 -13.64 -18.04 -10.21
CA SER A 45 -13.90 -17.69 -11.60
C SER A 45 -13.94 -16.17 -11.77
N ASP A 46 -13.75 -15.69 -13.00
CA ASP A 46 -13.90 -14.28 -13.37
C ASP A 46 -15.25 -13.74 -12.86
N PRO A 47 -15.29 -12.56 -12.19
CA PRO A 47 -14.23 -11.54 -12.08
C PRO A 47 -13.22 -11.77 -10.96
N GLY A 48 -13.33 -12.85 -10.18
CA GLY A 48 -12.45 -13.17 -9.07
C GLY A 48 -12.95 -12.66 -7.72
N ARG A 49 -12.24 -13.03 -6.65
CA ARG A 49 -12.49 -12.56 -5.28
C ARG A 49 -11.23 -11.97 -4.66
N LEU A 50 -11.42 -11.01 -3.77
CA LEU A 50 -10.36 -10.31 -3.04
C LEU A 50 -10.58 -10.46 -1.53
N LEU A 51 -9.49 -10.67 -0.80
CA LEU A 51 -9.51 -10.60 0.65
C LEU A 51 -9.61 -9.14 1.09
N LEU A 52 -10.55 -8.86 1.99
CA LEU A 52 -10.67 -7.59 2.66
C LEU A 52 -10.76 -7.79 4.17
N LEU A 53 -10.33 -6.78 4.91
CA LEU A 53 -10.33 -6.71 6.36
C LEU A 53 -11.26 -5.60 6.85
N ARG A 54 -11.80 -5.74 8.05
CA ARG A 54 -12.64 -4.72 8.70
C ARG A 54 -12.07 -4.38 10.08
N GLN A 55 -11.68 -3.12 10.25
CA GLN A 55 -11.05 -2.59 11.47
C GLN A 55 -12.03 -1.74 12.32
N PRO A 56 -11.87 -1.67 13.66
CA PRO A 56 -12.68 -0.81 14.53
C PRO A 56 -12.50 0.69 14.28
N PRO A 57 -13.49 1.55 14.60
CA PRO A 57 -14.91 1.28 14.87
C PRO A 57 -15.74 1.20 13.57
N GLY A 58 -15.10 0.99 12.42
CA GLY A 58 -15.70 1.18 11.10
C GLY A 58 -16.59 0.03 10.63
N ARG A 59 -17.52 0.37 9.73
CA ARG A 59 -18.26 -0.60 8.91
C ARG A 59 -17.58 -0.83 7.55
N SER A 60 -16.52 -0.09 7.27
CA SER A 60 -15.86 -0.08 5.97
C SER A 60 -14.69 -1.06 5.93
N TRP A 61 -14.47 -1.62 4.74
CA TRP A 61 -13.47 -2.64 4.49
C TRP A 61 -12.21 -2.06 3.84
N SER A 62 -11.06 -2.64 4.16
CA SER A 62 -9.75 -2.25 3.66
C SER A 62 -8.95 -3.46 3.19
N LEU A 63 -7.88 -3.18 2.44
CA LEU A 63 -6.87 -4.18 2.10
C LEU A 63 -6.00 -4.49 3.33
N PRO A 64 -5.43 -5.71 3.42
CA PRO A 64 -4.32 -5.98 4.34
C PRO A 64 -3.17 -5.00 4.08
N ALA A 65 -2.79 -4.25 5.12
CA ALA A 65 -1.84 -3.17 4.99
C ALA A 65 -1.31 -2.68 6.33
N GLY A 66 -0.03 -2.31 6.36
CA GLY A 66 0.54 -1.65 7.53
C GLY A 66 1.82 -0.89 7.24
N LEU A 67 2.35 -0.23 8.28
CA LEU A 67 3.51 0.65 8.15
C LEU A 67 4.81 -0.14 8.16
N LEU A 68 5.77 0.28 7.32
CA LEU A 68 7.09 -0.34 7.36
C LEU A 68 7.82 -0.01 8.64
N GLN A 69 8.39 -1.03 9.26
CA GLN A 69 9.33 -0.86 10.35
C GLN A 69 10.64 -0.25 9.84
N ARG A 70 11.44 0.27 10.77
CA ARG A 70 12.71 0.91 10.43
C ARG A 70 13.66 -0.10 9.79
N ARG A 71 14.06 0.18 8.53
CA ARG A 71 14.95 -0.67 7.69
C ARG A 71 14.31 -1.99 7.25
N GLU A 72 12.99 -2.10 7.32
CA GLU A 72 12.25 -3.23 6.78
C GLU A 72 12.14 -3.10 5.24
N ALA A 73 12.33 -4.22 4.54
CA ALA A 73 12.08 -4.27 3.10
C ALA A 73 10.56 -4.29 2.86
N PRO A 74 10.03 -3.55 1.86
CA PRO A 74 8.58 -3.44 1.69
C PRO A 74 7.85 -4.77 1.54
N VAL A 75 8.44 -5.73 0.82
CA VAL A 75 7.87 -7.07 0.63
C VAL A 75 7.84 -7.90 1.92
N VAL A 76 8.83 -7.70 2.80
CA VAL A 76 8.88 -8.34 4.12
C VAL A 76 7.79 -7.74 5.02
N GLY A 77 7.63 -6.42 4.99
CA GLY A 77 6.53 -5.75 5.68
C GLY A 77 5.15 -6.23 5.19
N ALA A 78 4.97 -6.34 3.87
CA ALA A 78 3.73 -6.86 3.27
C ALA A 78 3.37 -8.27 3.76
N ALA A 79 4.36 -9.18 3.79
CA ALA A 79 4.17 -10.54 4.28
C ALA A 79 3.88 -10.60 5.78
N ARG A 80 4.61 -9.80 6.59
CA ARG A 80 4.40 -9.69 8.03
C ARG A 80 2.97 -9.20 8.35
N GLU A 81 2.58 -8.05 7.78
CA GLU A 81 1.26 -7.46 8.02
C GLU A 81 0.15 -8.40 7.56
N LEU A 82 0.30 -9.05 6.41
CA LEU A 82 -0.67 -10.05 5.95
C LEU A 82 -0.85 -11.18 6.97
N GLY A 83 0.25 -11.69 7.52
CA GLY A 83 0.24 -12.73 8.54
C GLY A 83 -0.38 -12.28 9.86
N GLU A 84 -0.04 -11.07 10.33
CA GLU A 84 -0.54 -10.48 11.57
C GLU A 84 -2.05 -10.18 11.49
N GLU A 85 -2.52 -9.62 10.38
CA GLU A 85 -3.88 -9.14 10.23
C GLU A 85 -4.89 -10.20 9.77
N SER A 86 -4.44 -11.24 9.06
CA SER A 86 -5.34 -12.23 8.44
C SER A 86 -4.99 -13.69 8.72
N GLY A 87 -3.83 -13.96 9.34
CA GLY A 87 -3.32 -15.30 9.58
C GLY A 87 -2.70 -15.98 8.35
N ILE A 88 -2.76 -15.37 7.17
CA ILE A 88 -2.15 -15.91 5.95
C ILE A 88 -0.63 -15.74 6.01
N GLN A 89 0.08 -16.85 6.15
CA GLN A 89 1.54 -16.89 6.15
C GLN A 89 2.04 -17.18 4.74
N LEU A 90 2.75 -16.22 4.14
CA LEU A 90 3.44 -16.37 2.87
C LEU A 90 4.89 -15.91 3.03
N ASP A 91 5.81 -16.60 2.38
CA ASP A 91 7.17 -16.12 2.27
C ASP A 91 7.18 -14.85 1.40
N PRO A 92 8.04 -13.85 1.70
CA PRO A 92 8.14 -12.64 0.88
C PRO A 92 8.41 -12.89 -0.61
N GLU A 93 9.02 -14.03 -0.95
CA GLU A 93 9.28 -14.44 -2.34
C GLU A 93 8.01 -14.84 -3.11
N GLU A 94 6.92 -15.17 -2.41
CA GLU A 94 5.62 -15.51 -3.00
C GLU A 94 4.80 -14.25 -3.35
N LEU A 95 5.20 -13.08 -2.84
CA LEU A 95 4.58 -11.80 -3.14
C LEU A 95 5.16 -11.18 -4.40
N ARG A 96 4.30 -10.87 -5.37
CA ARG A 96 4.69 -10.20 -6.61
C ARG A 96 4.44 -8.70 -6.51
N PRO A 97 5.32 -7.83 -7.02
CA PRO A 97 5.03 -6.41 -7.05
C PRO A 97 3.86 -6.14 -7.99
N ALA A 98 2.85 -5.40 -7.51
CA ALA A 98 1.76 -4.92 -8.36
C ALA A 98 2.28 -3.90 -9.39
N VAL A 99 1.49 -3.61 -10.43
CA VAL A 99 1.81 -2.55 -11.39
C VAL A 99 0.65 -1.54 -11.40
N PRO A 100 0.88 -0.30 -10.93
CA PRO A 100 2.12 0.24 -10.36
C PRO A 100 2.48 -0.37 -8.98
N ASN A 101 3.77 -0.50 -8.66
CA ASN A 101 4.21 -1.06 -7.37
C ASN A 101 4.22 -0.04 -6.23
N ALA A 102 4.24 1.26 -6.56
CA ALA A 102 4.25 2.33 -5.57
C ALA A 102 3.22 3.39 -5.92
N VAL A 103 2.31 3.66 -4.98
CA VAL A 103 1.28 4.69 -5.11
C VAL A 103 1.57 5.80 -4.13
N VAL A 104 1.81 7.01 -4.66
CA VAL A 104 2.16 8.20 -3.85
C VAL A 104 0.91 9.02 -3.60
N HIS A 105 0.53 9.17 -2.34
CA HIS A 105 -0.62 9.95 -1.91
C HIS A 105 -0.25 11.41 -1.63
N ALA A 106 -1.19 12.32 -1.85
CA ALA A 106 -0.98 13.76 -1.68
C ALA A 106 -0.53 14.18 -0.26
N LYS A 107 -0.79 13.36 0.76
CA LYS A 107 -0.47 13.64 2.18
C LYS A 107 0.90 13.12 2.63
N GLY A 108 1.80 12.78 1.71
CA GLY A 108 3.14 12.29 2.06
C GLY A 108 3.15 10.84 2.53
N TRP A 109 2.25 10.02 1.99
CA TRP A 109 2.21 8.57 2.20
C TRP A 109 2.57 7.88 0.89
N VAL A 110 3.33 6.79 0.95
CA VAL A 110 3.59 5.88 -0.17
C VAL A 110 3.15 4.47 0.20
N ASP A 111 2.22 3.91 -0.56
CA ASP A 111 1.88 2.49 -0.45
C ASP A 111 2.72 1.72 -1.46
N VAL A 112 3.50 0.76 -0.96
CA VAL A 112 4.18 -0.23 -1.81
C VAL A 112 3.27 -1.46 -1.90
N VAL A 113 2.82 -1.78 -3.10
CA VAL A 113 1.73 -2.72 -3.32
C VAL A 113 2.23 -4.02 -3.92
N PHE A 114 1.81 -5.12 -3.29
CA PHE A 114 2.11 -6.47 -3.68
C PHE A 114 0.83 -7.23 -4.00
N GLU A 115 0.96 -8.31 -4.78
CA GLU A 115 -0.10 -9.22 -5.14
C GLU A 115 0.25 -10.62 -4.67
N ALA A 116 -0.74 -11.30 -4.10
CA ALA A 116 -0.69 -12.71 -3.75
C ALA A 116 -1.92 -13.42 -4.32
N SER A 117 -1.82 -14.73 -4.51
CA SER A 117 -2.98 -15.54 -4.81
C SER A 117 -2.94 -16.83 -4.01
N VAL A 118 -4.02 -17.13 -3.31
CA VAL A 118 -4.16 -18.32 -2.45
C VAL A 118 -5.56 -18.93 -2.63
N PRO A 119 -5.72 -20.25 -2.45
CA PRO A 119 -7.03 -20.91 -2.54
C PRO A 119 -7.92 -20.53 -1.35
N ALA A 120 -9.02 -19.81 -1.61
CA ALA A 120 -9.90 -19.37 -0.52
C ALA A 120 -10.54 -20.55 0.23
N SER A 121 -10.77 -21.69 -0.43
CA SER A 121 -11.42 -22.85 0.21
C SER A 121 -10.57 -23.53 1.29
N THR A 122 -9.24 -23.43 1.19
CA THR A 122 -8.30 -24.05 2.15
C THR A 122 -7.53 -23.03 2.98
N THR A 123 -7.71 -21.73 2.73
CA THR A 123 -7.05 -20.66 3.47
C THR A 123 -7.86 -20.28 4.69
N THR A 124 -7.38 -20.67 5.88
CA THR A 124 -7.99 -20.27 7.16
C THR A 124 -7.62 -18.82 7.48
N LEU A 125 -8.65 -17.97 7.65
CA LEU A 125 -8.47 -16.58 8.09
C LEU A 125 -8.52 -16.51 9.62
N THR A 126 -7.55 -15.85 10.23
CA THR A 126 -7.48 -15.61 11.67
C THR A 126 -7.26 -14.12 11.92
N VAL A 127 -8.08 -13.52 12.77
CA VAL A 127 -7.98 -12.10 13.15
C VAL A 127 -7.85 -11.98 14.67
N ASP A 128 -7.15 -10.94 15.15
CA ASP A 128 -6.87 -10.73 16.56
C ASP A 128 -8.10 -10.25 17.37
N GLY A 129 -9.13 -9.76 16.69
CA GLY A 129 -10.34 -9.19 17.28
C GLY A 129 -10.11 -7.84 17.97
N ALA A 130 -8.92 -7.26 17.88
CA ALA A 130 -8.55 -5.97 18.48
C ALA A 130 -8.24 -4.94 17.40
N GLU A 131 -7.25 -5.20 16.55
CA GLU A 131 -6.91 -4.35 15.41
C GLU A 131 -7.76 -4.71 14.18
N VAL A 132 -8.10 -5.98 14.00
CA VAL A 132 -8.97 -6.47 12.93
C VAL A 132 -10.14 -7.27 13.51
N TYR A 133 -11.36 -6.84 13.19
CA TYR A 133 -12.58 -7.53 13.64
C TYR A 133 -13.00 -8.66 12.72
N GLU A 134 -12.83 -8.48 11.41
CA GLU A 134 -13.26 -9.47 10.41
C GLU A 134 -12.31 -9.48 9.23
N ALA A 135 -12.14 -10.67 8.63
CA ALA A 135 -11.48 -10.88 7.36
C ALA A 135 -12.39 -11.74 6.49
N ALA A 136 -12.63 -11.33 5.24
CA ALA A 136 -13.54 -12.05 4.35
C ALA A 136 -13.18 -11.86 2.88
N TRP A 137 -13.53 -12.87 2.09
CA TRP A 137 -13.40 -12.88 0.64
C TRP A 137 -14.64 -12.23 0.00
N TYR A 138 -14.43 -11.24 -0.86
CA TYR A 138 -15.50 -10.55 -1.57
C TYR A 138 -15.34 -10.65 -3.10
N PRO A 139 -16.42 -10.90 -3.85
CA PRO A 139 -16.42 -10.79 -5.31
C PRO A 139 -15.99 -9.39 -5.77
N LEU A 140 -15.20 -9.29 -6.84
CA LEU A 140 -14.73 -7.99 -7.35
C LEU A 140 -15.87 -7.13 -7.93
N ASP A 141 -16.98 -7.74 -8.33
CA ASP A 141 -18.20 -7.12 -8.84
C ASP A 141 -19.25 -6.81 -7.76
N ASP A 142 -19.04 -7.29 -6.52
CA ASP A 142 -19.92 -7.04 -5.36
C ASP A 142 -19.10 -6.72 -4.10
N LEU A 143 -18.24 -5.69 -4.22
CA LEU A 143 -17.40 -5.25 -3.13
C LEU A 143 -18.23 -4.56 -2.03
N PRO A 144 -17.90 -4.80 -0.74
CA PRO A 144 -18.57 -4.14 0.36
C PRO A 144 -18.17 -2.65 0.42
N PRO A 145 -18.80 -1.84 1.28
CA PRO A 145 -18.38 -0.45 1.47
C PRO A 145 -16.89 -0.36 1.85
N LEU A 146 -16.08 0.21 0.96
CA LEU A 146 -14.64 0.34 1.16
C LEU A 146 -14.29 1.62 1.92
N THR A 147 -13.15 1.61 2.62
CA THR A 147 -12.55 2.88 3.04
C THR A 147 -12.17 3.72 1.80
N ARG A 148 -12.20 5.05 1.93
CA ARG A 148 -11.83 5.93 0.82
C ARG A 148 -10.39 5.70 0.33
N ALA A 149 -9.47 5.37 1.24
CA ALA A 149 -8.09 5.07 0.89
C ALA A 149 -8.00 3.80 0.03
N THR A 150 -8.66 2.72 0.48
CA THR A 150 -8.72 1.45 -0.27
C THR A 150 -9.40 1.60 -1.62
N ALA A 151 -10.54 2.30 -1.69
CA ALA A 151 -11.24 2.52 -2.95
C ALA A 151 -10.38 3.28 -3.98
N ARG A 152 -9.62 4.31 -3.53
CA ARG A 152 -8.69 5.05 -4.40
C ARG A 152 -7.49 4.19 -4.80
N LEU A 153 -6.97 3.36 -3.90
CA LEU A 153 -5.85 2.48 -4.21
C LEU A 153 -6.24 1.42 -5.25
N LEU A 154 -7.38 0.76 -5.06
CA LEU A 154 -7.92 -0.24 -5.98
C LEU A 154 -8.20 0.31 -7.39
N ALA A 155 -8.53 1.60 -7.49
CA ALA A 155 -8.76 2.25 -8.79
C ALA A 155 -7.53 2.23 -9.70
N TYR A 156 -6.30 2.33 -9.15
CA TYR A 156 -5.06 2.18 -9.93
C TYR A 156 -4.90 0.80 -10.57
N TYR A 157 -5.66 -0.20 -10.10
CA TYR A 157 -5.66 -1.57 -10.60
C TYR A 157 -6.96 -1.92 -11.35
N GLY A 158 -7.78 -0.92 -11.68
CA GLY A 158 -9.05 -1.12 -12.37
C GLY A 158 -10.13 -1.81 -11.53
N ILE A 159 -10.03 -1.75 -10.19
CA ILE A 159 -10.94 -2.46 -9.28
C ILE A 159 -11.83 -1.48 -8.53
N GLY A 160 -13.12 -1.81 -8.45
CA GLY A 160 -14.08 -1.17 -7.56
C GLY A 160 -14.62 0.18 -8.06
N PRO A 161 -15.35 0.91 -7.21
CA PRO A 161 -16.28 1.97 -7.63
C PRO A 161 -15.61 3.23 -8.17
N LEU A 162 -14.29 3.37 -8.03
CA LEU A 162 -13.54 4.54 -8.51
C LEU A 162 -12.70 4.23 -9.76
N ALA A 163 -12.70 2.98 -10.25
CA ALA A 163 -11.87 2.54 -11.37
C ALA A 163 -12.10 3.35 -12.66
N ASP A 164 -13.36 3.74 -12.93
CA ASP A 164 -13.72 4.49 -14.14
C ASP A 164 -13.46 6.00 -14.05
N GLN A 165 -12.89 6.49 -12.96
CA GLN A 165 -12.64 7.92 -12.83
C GLN A 165 -11.44 8.35 -13.68
N PRO A 166 -11.52 9.51 -14.38
CA PRO A 166 -10.44 10.00 -15.24
C PRO A 166 -9.09 10.21 -14.55
N GLU A 167 -9.06 10.27 -13.21
CA GLU A 167 -7.82 10.41 -12.45
C GLU A 167 -7.01 9.10 -12.39
N PHE A 168 -7.60 7.95 -12.75
CA PHE A 168 -7.00 6.61 -12.67
C PHE A 168 -6.91 5.86 -14.02
N GLN A 169 -7.37 6.46 -15.12
CA GLN A 169 -7.18 5.96 -16.50
C GLN A 169 -5.89 6.50 -17.13
#